data_AF-A0A1S3YAU0-F1
#
_entry.id   AF-A0A1S3YAU0-F1
#
_cell.length_a   1.000
_cell.length_b   1.000
_cell.length_c   1.000
_cell.angle_alpha   90.00
_cell.angle_beta   90.00
_cell.angle_gamma   90.00
#
_symmetry.space_group_name_H-M   'P 1'
#
loop_
_entity.id
_entity.type
_entity.pdbx_description
1 polymer ?
#
loop_
_entity_poly.entity_id
_entity_poly.type
_entity_poly.pdbx_seq_one_letter_code
_entity_poly.pdbx_strand_id
1 'polypeptide(L)'
;MEKSKFLIGLVLILLFPYVNATTSGHKWPKTSKHFVLVHGACHGAWSWYKIMALIKTSGHNVTAMDLGASGVNPKQVLEIPHLSDYFSPLMEFMASLPAHQKVILVGHSYGGLAISKAMERFPEKILVAVFVTAHMPGLTLNATTLLTEV
;
A
#
# COMPACT_ATOMS: atom_id res chain seq x y z
N MET A 1 25.81 43.79 -12.04
CA MET A 1 26.03 42.34 -11.81
C MET A 1 24.78 41.60 -11.29
N GLU A 2 23.68 42.27 -10.94
CA GLU A 2 22.44 41.61 -10.47
C GLU A 2 21.41 41.28 -11.55
N LYS A 3 21.33 42.05 -12.65
CA LYS A 3 20.31 41.83 -13.72
C LYS A 3 20.48 40.50 -14.46
N SER A 4 21.71 39.98 -14.54
CA SER A 4 22.02 38.70 -15.20
C SER A 4 21.56 37.48 -14.40
N LYS A 5 21.57 37.55 -13.06
CA LYS A 5 21.11 36.46 -12.19
C LYS A 5 19.58 36.32 -12.20
N PHE A 6 18.87 37.44 -12.35
CA PHE A 6 17.40 37.45 -12.45
C PHE A 6 16.90 36.85 -13.77
N LEU A 7 17.60 37.11 -14.89
CA LEU A 7 17.26 36.54 -16.20
C LEU A 7 17.48 35.02 -16.24
N ILE A 8 18.54 34.51 -15.63
CA ILE A 8 18.82 33.06 -15.55
C ILE A 8 17.75 32.33 -14.73
N GLY A 9 17.29 32.92 -13.62
CA GLY A 9 16.19 32.38 -12.82
C GLY A 9 14.86 32.32 -13.58
N LEU A 10 14.54 33.34 -14.38
CA LEU A 10 13.31 33.40 -15.17
C LEU A 10 13.28 32.36 -16.31
N VAL A 11 14.44 32.12 -16.96
CA VAL A 11 14.58 31.11 -18.02
C VAL A 11 14.42 29.69 -17.46
N LEU A 12 14.90 29.41 -16.24
CA LEU A 12 14.72 28.11 -15.59
C LEU A 12 13.27 27.84 -15.17
N ILE A 13 12.53 28.87 -14.76
CA ILE A 13 11.09 28.77 -14.41
C ILE A 13 10.23 28.56 -15.66
N LEU A 14 10.60 29.16 -16.80
CA LEU A 14 9.89 28.99 -18.07
C LEU A 14 10.20 27.65 -18.77
N LEU A 15 11.31 26.99 -18.45
CA LEU A 15 11.68 25.68 -18.98
C LEU A 15 11.13 24.51 -18.15
N PHE A 16 10.75 24.72 -16.89
CA PHE A 16 10.20 23.66 -16.03
C PHE A 16 8.90 23.01 -16.57
N PRO A 17 7.95 23.74 -17.19
CA PRO A 17 6.79 23.15 -17.83
C PRO A 17 7.12 22.34 -19.10
N TYR A 18 8.28 22.58 -19.74
CA TYR A 18 8.65 21.94 -21.01
C TYR A 18 9.31 20.56 -20.84
N VAL A 19 9.87 20.26 -19.66
CA VAL A 19 10.52 18.96 -19.40
C VAL A 19 9.51 17.81 -19.25
N ASN A 20 8.21 18.11 -19.07
CA ASN A 20 7.16 17.07 -19.02
C ASN A 20 6.58 16.67 -20.38
N ALA A 21 7.03 17.27 -21.50
CA ALA A 21 6.41 17.06 -22.81
C ALA A 21 7.06 15.97 -23.68
N THR A 22 8.19 15.35 -23.28
CA THR A 22 8.87 14.35 -24.11
C THR A 22 9.43 13.18 -23.30
N THR A 23 8.53 12.38 -22.73
CA THR A 23 8.79 10.94 -22.66
C THR A 23 7.72 10.24 -23.48
N SER A 24 7.92 10.18 -24.80
CA SER A 24 7.43 9.05 -25.59
C SER A 24 8.22 7.80 -25.19
N GLY A 25 8.11 7.42 -23.92
CA GLY A 25 8.67 6.19 -23.40
C GLY A 25 7.99 5.03 -24.10
N HIS A 26 8.77 4.02 -24.48
CA HIS A 26 8.28 2.78 -25.06
C HIS A 26 6.97 2.34 -24.38
N LYS A 27 5.86 2.28 -25.14
CA LYS A 27 4.59 1.72 -24.67
C LYS A 27 4.72 0.20 -24.66
N TRP A 28 5.37 -0.33 -23.63
CA TRP A 28 5.21 -1.72 -23.27
C TRP A 28 3.71 -1.99 -23.03
N PRO A 29 3.19 -3.18 -23.38
CA PRO A 29 1.84 -3.56 -22.97
C PRO A 29 1.77 -3.46 -21.44
N LYS A 30 1.12 -2.40 -20.92
CA LYS A 30 1.04 -2.18 -19.49
C LYS A 30 0.00 -3.15 -18.94
N THR A 31 0.44 -4.33 -18.54
CA THR A 31 -0.45 -5.29 -17.89
C THR A 31 -0.97 -4.65 -16.61
N SER A 32 -2.30 -4.52 -16.50
CA SER A 32 -2.90 -3.99 -15.28
C SER A 32 -2.60 -4.93 -14.11
N LYS A 33 -2.27 -4.34 -12.96
CA LYS A 33 -1.98 -5.05 -11.71
C LYS A 33 -2.99 -4.59 -10.66
N HIS A 34 -3.24 -5.45 -9.68
CA HIS A 34 -4.14 -5.14 -8.57
C HIS A 34 -3.33 -4.95 -7.29
N PHE A 35 -3.33 -3.73 -6.76
CA PHE A 35 -2.72 -3.37 -5.49
C PHE A 35 -3.73 -3.50 -4.36
N VAL A 36 -3.33 -4.12 -3.25
CA VAL A 36 -4.14 -4.23 -2.03
C VAL A 36 -3.38 -3.53 -0.92
N LEU A 37 -3.93 -2.43 -0.42
CA LEU A 37 -3.28 -1.55 0.54
C LEU A 37 -3.87 -1.75 1.94
N VAL A 38 -3.00 -2.13 2.89
CA VAL A 38 -3.37 -2.44 4.27
C VAL A 38 -2.71 -1.41 5.19
N HIS A 39 -3.55 -0.69 5.96
CA HIS A 39 -3.11 0.39 6.85
C HIS A 39 -2.42 -0.11 8.13
N GLY A 40 -1.80 0.82 8.87
CA GLY A 40 -1.22 0.58 10.19
C GLY A 40 -2.22 0.79 11.33
N ALA A 41 -1.79 0.63 12.57
CA ALA A 41 -2.65 0.83 13.74
C ALA A 41 -3.28 2.24 13.75
N CYS A 42 -4.52 2.34 14.26
CA CYS A 42 -5.31 3.59 14.40
C CYS A 42 -5.64 4.32 13.08
N HIS A 43 -5.40 3.70 11.93
CA HIS A 43 -5.72 4.26 10.60
C HIS A 43 -6.86 3.47 9.95
N GLY A 44 -7.15 3.80 8.68
CA GLY A 44 -8.05 3.04 7.82
C GLY A 44 -7.61 3.18 6.36
N ALA A 45 -8.43 2.68 5.44
CA ALA A 45 -8.28 2.82 3.99
C ALA A 45 -8.04 4.27 3.56
N TRP A 46 -8.65 5.22 4.28
CA TRP A 46 -8.53 6.67 4.04
C TRP A 46 -7.08 7.17 4.04
N SER A 47 -6.17 6.53 4.79
CA SER A 47 -4.76 6.92 4.85
C SER A 47 -4.05 6.81 3.49
N TRP A 48 -4.57 5.97 2.58
CA TRP A 48 -4.01 5.70 1.27
C TRP A 48 -4.55 6.59 0.15
N TYR A 49 -5.41 7.58 0.43
CA TYR A 49 -6.18 8.28 -0.61
C TYR A 49 -5.32 8.85 -1.76
N LYS A 50 -4.16 9.46 -1.45
CA LYS A 50 -3.23 9.99 -2.47
C LYS A 50 -2.62 8.87 -3.32
N ILE A 51 -2.22 7.77 -2.68
CA ILE A 51 -1.61 6.61 -3.35
C ILE A 51 -2.64 5.90 -4.23
N MET A 52 -3.87 5.74 -3.75
CA MET A 52 -4.97 5.19 -4.54
C MET A 52 -5.21 6.01 -5.81
N ALA A 53 -5.21 7.35 -5.71
CA ALA A 53 -5.36 8.22 -6.87
C ALA A 53 -4.23 7.98 -7.89
N LEU A 54 -2.98 7.97 -7.43
CA LEU A 54 -1.80 7.76 -8.30
C LEU A 54 -1.78 6.37 -8.98
N ILE A 55 -2.16 5.32 -8.26
CA ILE A 55 -2.23 3.95 -8.81
C ILE A 55 -3.32 3.87 -9.89
N LYS A 56 -4.51 4.44 -9.61
CA LYS A 56 -5.62 4.48 -10.59
C LYS A 56 -5.24 5.25 -11.84
N THR A 57 -4.67 6.45 -11.71
CA THR A 57 -4.23 7.26 -12.87
C THR A 57 -3.12 6.60 -13.67
N SER A 58 -2.36 5.68 -13.05
CA SER A 58 -1.32 4.89 -13.72
C SER A 58 -1.84 3.69 -14.50
N GLY A 59 -3.15 3.42 -14.48
CA GLY A 59 -3.81 2.32 -15.20
C GLY A 59 -3.84 0.99 -14.43
N HIS A 60 -3.75 1.03 -13.10
CA HIS A 60 -3.78 -0.15 -12.24
C HIS A 60 -5.03 -0.17 -11.34
N ASN A 61 -5.43 -1.37 -10.93
CA ASN A 61 -6.51 -1.56 -9.95
C ASN A 61 -5.96 -1.40 -8.54
N VAL A 62 -6.76 -0.84 -7.64
CA VAL A 62 -6.38 -0.67 -6.24
C VAL A 62 -7.57 -0.87 -5.32
N THR A 63 -7.36 -1.64 -4.26
CA THR A 63 -8.27 -1.80 -3.13
C THR A 63 -7.53 -1.37 -1.87
N ALA A 64 -8.01 -0.32 -1.20
CA ALA A 64 -7.55 0.01 0.14
C ALA A 64 -8.54 -0.55 1.15
N MET A 65 -8.03 -1.26 2.15
CA MET A 65 -8.82 -2.03 3.11
C MET A 65 -9.05 -1.22 4.39
N ASP A 66 -10.23 -1.34 4.99
CA ASP A 66 -10.42 -1.08 6.43
C ASP A 66 -10.35 -2.43 7.15
N LEU A 67 -9.41 -2.56 8.09
CA LEU A 67 -9.34 -3.70 9.02
C LEU A 67 -10.47 -3.60 10.06
N GLY A 68 -10.57 -4.60 10.95
CA GLY A 68 -11.59 -4.60 12.00
C GLY A 68 -11.51 -3.34 12.86
N ALA A 69 -12.68 -2.74 13.16
CA ALA A 69 -12.79 -1.51 13.95
C ALA A 69 -11.91 -0.33 13.49
N SER A 70 -11.56 -0.30 12.21
CA SER A 70 -10.70 0.71 11.59
C SER A 70 -11.46 1.48 10.52
N GLY A 71 -11.13 2.77 10.34
CA GLY A 71 -11.79 3.62 9.34
C GLY A 71 -13.31 3.64 9.50
N VAL A 72 -14.03 3.16 8.48
CA VAL A 72 -15.50 3.05 8.51
C VAL A 72 -16.01 1.63 8.75
N ASN A 73 -15.14 0.71 9.17
CA ASN A 73 -15.56 -0.62 9.62
C ASN A 73 -16.58 -0.48 10.77
N PRO A 74 -17.72 -1.18 10.73
CA PRO A 74 -18.81 -0.96 11.69
C PRO A 74 -18.50 -1.50 13.09
N LYS A 75 -17.54 -2.42 13.22
CA LYS A 75 -17.22 -3.03 14.51
C LYS A 75 -16.55 -2.01 15.43
N GLN A 76 -16.80 -2.12 16.73
CA GLN A 76 -16.08 -1.38 17.76
C GLN A 76 -14.86 -2.17 18.25
N VAL A 77 -13.83 -1.49 18.77
CA VAL A 77 -12.60 -2.14 19.25
C VAL A 77 -12.88 -3.20 20.32
N LEU A 78 -13.89 -2.98 21.18
CA LEU A 78 -14.28 -3.94 22.22
C LEU A 78 -15.01 -5.18 21.67
N GLU A 79 -15.51 -5.13 20.44
CA GLU A 79 -16.20 -6.24 19.77
C GLU A 79 -15.23 -7.18 19.04
N ILE A 80 -13.94 -6.82 18.94
CA ILE A 80 -12.91 -7.58 18.23
C ILE A 80 -11.73 -7.94 19.16
N PRO A 81 -11.95 -8.77 20.19
CA PRO A 81 -10.95 -9.04 21.22
C PRO A 81 -9.74 -9.83 20.70
N HIS A 82 -9.84 -10.46 19.53
CA HIS A 82 -8.75 -11.24 18.95
C HIS A 82 -8.15 -10.56 17.72
N LEU A 83 -6.83 -10.71 17.55
CA LEU A 83 -6.13 -10.19 16.38
C LEU A 83 -6.64 -10.79 15.06
N SER A 84 -7.18 -12.01 15.09
CA SER A 84 -7.86 -12.62 13.93
C SER A 84 -9.09 -11.84 13.50
N ASP A 85 -9.82 -11.23 14.44
CA ASP A 85 -11.01 -10.41 14.15
C ASP A 85 -10.60 -9.10 13.50
N TYR A 86 -9.48 -8.52 13.95
CA TYR A 86 -8.89 -7.33 13.35
C TYR A 86 -8.43 -7.60 11.90
N PHE A 87 -7.83 -8.76 11.62
CA PHE A 87 -7.38 -9.13 10.26
C PHE A 87 -8.47 -9.72 9.37
N SER A 88 -9.67 -10.00 9.90
CA SER A 88 -10.72 -10.74 9.17
C SER A 88 -11.08 -10.12 7.82
N PRO A 89 -11.23 -8.78 7.68
CA PRO A 89 -11.57 -8.18 6.39
C PRO A 89 -10.56 -8.54 5.30
N LEU A 90 -9.25 -8.50 5.61
CA LEU A 90 -8.20 -8.87 4.67
C LEU A 90 -8.27 -10.36 4.30
N MET A 91 -8.50 -11.23 5.27
CA MET A 91 -8.58 -12.68 5.02
C MET A 91 -9.79 -13.02 4.15
N GLU A 92 -10.94 -12.41 4.40
CA GLU A 92 -12.16 -12.57 3.62
C GLU A 92 -11.97 -12.07 2.19
N PHE A 93 -11.36 -10.89 2.02
CA PHE A 93 -11.01 -10.35 0.71
C PHE A 93 -10.07 -11.30 -0.06
N MET A 94 -8.98 -11.76 0.55
CA MET A 94 -8.03 -12.68 -0.09
C MET A 94 -8.66 -14.03 -0.44
N ALA A 95 -9.57 -14.54 0.39
CA ALA A 95 -10.33 -15.75 0.10
C ALA A 95 -11.24 -15.57 -1.11
N SER A 96 -11.87 -14.40 -1.26
CA SER A 96 -12.80 -14.07 -2.35
C SER A 96 -12.13 -13.91 -3.73
N LEU A 97 -10.82 -13.65 -3.78
CA LEU A 97 -10.08 -13.52 -5.04
C LEU A 97 -10.14 -14.82 -5.88
N PRO A 98 -10.41 -14.74 -7.20
CA PRO A 98 -10.31 -15.89 -8.10
C PRO A 98 -8.93 -16.54 -8.04
N ALA A 99 -8.87 -17.87 -8.16
CA ALA A 99 -7.63 -18.64 -7.99
C ALA A 99 -6.48 -18.22 -8.94
N HIS A 100 -6.81 -17.70 -10.12
CA HIS A 100 -5.82 -17.26 -11.12
C HIS A 100 -5.38 -15.79 -10.93
N GLN A 101 -6.03 -15.03 -10.03
CA GLN A 101 -5.73 -13.63 -9.82
C GLN A 101 -4.68 -13.47 -8.72
N LYS A 102 -3.61 -12.73 -9.04
CA LYS A 102 -2.57 -12.34 -8.08
C LYS A 102 -2.61 -10.85 -7.77
N VAL A 103 -2.34 -10.49 -6.52
CA VAL A 103 -2.28 -9.09 -6.06
C VAL A 103 -0.88 -8.69 -5.61
N ILE A 104 -0.58 -7.39 -5.69
CA ILE A 104 0.55 -6.77 -5.00
C ILE A 104 0.02 -6.36 -3.62
N LEU A 105 0.46 -7.07 -2.58
CA LEU A 105 -0.04 -6.89 -1.23
C LEU A 105 0.88 -5.95 -0.46
N VAL A 106 0.36 -4.80 -0.01
CA VAL A 106 1.16 -3.73 0.62
C VAL A 106 0.68 -3.53 2.05
N GLY A 107 1.56 -3.68 3.02
CA GLY A 107 1.28 -3.48 4.44
C GLY A 107 2.11 -2.34 5.01
N HIS A 108 1.47 -1.40 5.72
CA HIS A 108 2.15 -0.30 6.41
C HIS A 108 2.15 -0.52 7.93
N SER A 109 3.29 -0.28 8.60
CA SER A 109 3.40 -0.35 10.07
C SER A 109 2.82 -1.68 10.61
N TYR A 110 1.84 -1.62 11.51
CA TYR A 110 1.13 -2.79 12.07
C TYR A 110 0.44 -3.66 11.01
N GLY A 111 0.08 -3.10 9.84
CA GLY A 111 -0.44 -3.82 8.70
C GLY A 111 0.53 -4.87 8.14
N GLY A 112 1.82 -4.76 8.45
CA GLY A 112 2.82 -5.79 8.19
C GLY A 112 2.43 -7.17 8.74
N LEU A 113 1.92 -7.22 9.97
CA LEU A 113 1.46 -8.48 10.59
C LEU A 113 0.27 -9.09 9.83
N ALA A 114 -0.66 -8.24 9.38
CA ALA A 114 -1.83 -8.66 8.61
C ALA A 114 -1.42 -9.28 7.27
N ILE A 115 -0.49 -8.63 6.56
CA ILE A 115 -0.03 -9.14 5.25
C ILE A 115 0.84 -10.40 5.42
N SER A 116 1.64 -10.53 6.48
CA SER A 116 2.36 -11.78 6.79
C SER A 116 1.39 -12.95 7.02
N LYS A 117 0.28 -12.72 7.72
CA LYS A 117 -0.76 -13.75 7.89
C LYS A 117 -1.42 -14.13 6.57
N ALA A 118 -1.64 -13.17 5.68
CA ALA A 118 -2.20 -13.42 4.35
C ALA A 118 -1.20 -14.16 3.45
N MET A 119 0.09 -13.85 3.54
CA MET A 119 1.18 -14.55 2.84
C MET A 119 1.22 -16.03 3.20
N GLU A 120 1.10 -16.35 4.48
CA GLU A 120 1.09 -17.75 4.94
C GLU A 120 -0.15 -18.50 4.43
N ARG A 121 -1.32 -17.85 4.41
CA ARG A 121 -2.59 -18.50 4.08
C ARG A 121 -2.89 -18.57 2.59
N PHE A 122 -2.44 -17.60 1.81
CA PHE A 122 -2.76 -17.43 0.38
C PHE A 122 -1.50 -17.10 -0.47
N PRO A 123 -0.38 -17.83 -0.31
CA PRO A 123 0.87 -17.51 -1.01
C PRO A 123 0.70 -17.50 -2.53
N GLU A 124 -0.17 -18.34 -3.07
CA GLU A 124 -0.44 -18.47 -4.51
C GLU A 124 -1.14 -17.24 -5.11
N LYS A 125 -1.87 -16.47 -4.29
CA LYS A 125 -2.62 -15.27 -4.70
C LYS A 125 -1.82 -13.98 -4.57
N ILE A 126 -0.58 -14.04 -4.10
CA ILE A 126 0.26 -12.86 -3.87
C ILE A 126 1.39 -12.86 -4.90
N LEU A 127 1.44 -11.80 -5.72
CA LEU A 127 2.51 -11.62 -6.70
C LEU A 127 3.81 -11.19 -5.99
N VAL A 128 3.68 -10.26 -5.06
CA VAL A 128 4.75 -9.76 -4.20
C VAL A 128 4.12 -9.09 -2.99
N ALA A 129 4.77 -9.24 -1.82
CA ALA A 129 4.41 -8.54 -0.60
C ALA A 129 5.37 -7.37 -0.38
N VAL A 130 4.84 -6.20 0.00
CA VAL A 130 5.60 -4.96 0.21
C VAL A 130 5.36 -4.47 1.64
N PHE A 131 6.44 -4.37 2.42
CA PHE A 131 6.42 -3.92 3.80
C PHE A 131 6.88 -2.45 3.86
N VAL A 132 5.94 -1.52 4.01
CA VAL A 132 6.21 -0.07 4.06
C VAL A 132 6.37 0.34 5.53
N THR A 133 7.61 0.51 5.98
CA THR A 133 7.93 0.83 7.38
C THR A 133 7.11 -0.03 8.36
N ALA A 134 7.07 -1.33 8.07
CA ALA A 134 6.11 -2.28 8.65
C ALA A 134 6.81 -3.38 9.43
N HIS A 135 6.09 -3.95 10.40
CA HIS A 135 6.54 -5.16 11.08
C HIS A 135 6.64 -6.31 10.05
N MET A 136 7.83 -6.88 9.91
CA MET A 136 8.10 -7.97 8.96
C MET A 136 8.59 -9.19 9.74
N PRO A 137 7.68 -9.92 10.41
CA PRO A 137 8.07 -11.11 11.14
C PRO A 137 8.56 -12.20 10.19
N GLY A 138 9.58 -12.93 10.63
CA GLY A 138 10.11 -14.12 9.97
C GLY A 138 10.14 -15.31 10.93
N LEU A 139 10.72 -16.41 10.47
CA LEU A 139 10.86 -17.63 11.30
C LEU A 139 11.70 -17.39 12.56
N THR A 140 12.79 -16.61 12.43
CA THR A 140 13.69 -16.30 13.55
C THR A 140 13.27 -15.03 14.30
N LEU A 141 12.91 -13.97 13.56
CA LEU A 141 12.39 -12.72 14.13
C LEU A 141 10.86 -12.78 14.16
N ASN A 142 10.31 -13.57 15.08
CA ASN A 142 8.87 -13.80 15.15
C ASN A 142 8.11 -12.59 15.73
N ALA A 143 6.78 -12.62 15.62
CA ALA A 143 5.92 -11.52 16.09
C ALA A 143 6.02 -11.26 17.60
N THR A 144 6.29 -12.28 18.42
CA THR A 144 6.49 -12.12 19.86
C THR A 144 7.77 -11.32 20.13
N THR A 145 8.88 -11.69 19.49
CA THR A 145 10.15 -10.96 19.61
C THR A 145 10.01 -9.49 19.25
N LEU A 146 9.27 -9.17 18.18
CA LEU A 146 9.02 -7.78 17.75
C LEU A 146 8.24 -6.92 18.77
N LEU A 147 7.47 -7.54 19.66
CA LEU A 147 6.60 -6.85 20.61
C LEU A 147 7.14 -6.87 22.06
N THR A 148 8.13 -7.72 22.35
CA THR A 148 8.66 -7.88 23.72
C THR A 148 10.03 -7.26 23.93
N GLU A 149 10.80 -6.98 22.88
CA GLU A 149 12.09 -6.29 23.01
C GLU A 149 11.90 -4.77 22.97
N VAL A 150 11.87 -4.14 24.16
CA VAL A 150 12.01 -2.70 24.39
C VAL A 150 13.29 -2.47 25.17
#